data_AF-A0A9D4D990-F1
#
_entry.id   AF-A0A9D4D990-F1
#
_cell.length_a   1.000
_cell.length_b   1.000
_cell.length_c   1.000
_cell.angle_alpha   90.00
_cell.angle_beta   90.00
_cell.angle_gamma   90.00
#
_symmetry.space_group_name_H-M   'P 1'
#
loop_
_entity.id
_entity.type
_entity.pdbx_description
1 polymer ?
#
loop_
_entity_poly.entity_id
_entity_poly.type
_entity_poly.pdbx_seq_one_letter_code
_entity_poly.pdbx_strand_id
1 'polypeptide(L)'
;MAGNPHQLEISRLHEFEEVQIAFSKMWNLSVDMEAAQRESRMQNKESDIGVRRASNKKHHQNLQSIMQIPETFTELSIRMFDALDDSGAGKETVLERRRTYLRRELIEKIALQLRGKNSECFHFGSQSEGTTTPGLQSNIDFLLSNNTIMTICEDWKAGMNNLLMLRDDTTPPQQYLLQVIKPYTPEPETSLTHDMFVRKDSGQILLSAERWKNHIAYEARDQGEVFKNGPSVSWVPNWDIVNACHVRKPLPEIQHWIDRCRGKHWPPVQLLEAARIAPCFLVPAGHPDSDYKREEWRLSPNLIERMLIFSFNMTQIKCYIVLKLIKK
;
A
#
# COMPACT_ATOMS: atom_id res chain seq x y z
N MET A 1 -38.70 3.35 9.23
CA MET A 1 -38.05 4.47 9.93
C MET A 1 -36.67 4.63 9.33
N ALA A 2 -36.48 5.61 8.43
CA ALA A 2 -35.20 5.84 7.78
C ALA A 2 -34.30 6.62 8.75
N GLY A 3 -33.17 6.02 9.14
CA GLY A 3 -32.17 6.68 9.98
C GLY A 3 -31.62 7.93 9.28
N ASN A 4 -31.42 9.00 10.05
CA ASN A 4 -30.95 10.29 9.54
C ASN A 4 -29.56 10.11 8.87
N PRO A 5 -29.38 10.48 7.59
CA PRO A 5 -28.11 10.36 6.88
C PRO A 5 -26.93 11.01 7.62
N HIS A 6 -27.18 12.09 8.37
CA HIS A 6 -26.17 12.75 9.19
C HIS A 6 -25.69 11.92 10.37
N GLN A 7 -26.52 11.05 10.95
CA GLN A 7 -26.08 10.15 12.03
C GLN A 7 -25.15 9.06 11.52
N LEU A 8 -25.38 8.55 10.30
CA LEU A 8 -24.50 7.59 9.63
C LEU A 8 -23.14 8.20 9.25
N GLU A 9 -23.10 9.48 8.93
CA GLU A 9 -21.88 10.22 8.60
C GLU A 9 -21.04 10.53 9.85
N ILE A 10 -21.69 10.89 10.97
CA ILE A 10 -21.05 11.07 12.28
C ILE A 10 -20.47 9.74 12.80
N SER A 11 -21.18 8.62 12.64
CA SER A 11 -20.65 7.30 13.00
C SER A 11 -19.40 6.91 12.20
N ARG A 12 -19.31 7.27 10.91
CA ARG A 12 -18.12 7.00 10.08
C ARG A 12 -16.92 7.89 10.42
N LEU A 13 -17.17 9.13 10.83
CA LEU A 13 -16.13 10.02 11.34
C LEU A 13 -15.57 9.49 12.67
N HIS A 14 -16.42 8.96 13.54
CA HIS A 14 -16.01 8.28 14.77
C HIS A 14 -15.18 7.02 14.51
N GLU A 15 -15.60 6.15 13.58
CA GLU A 15 -14.81 4.96 13.19
C GLU A 15 -13.43 5.35 12.65
N PHE A 16 -13.33 6.44 11.88
CA PHE A 16 -12.06 6.92 11.33
C PHE A 16 -11.14 7.55 12.39
N GLU A 17 -11.70 8.31 13.35
CA GLU A 17 -10.95 8.80 14.51
C GLU A 17 -10.44 7.64 15.38
N GLU A 18 -11.23 6.58 15.56
CA GLU A 18 -10.80 5.38 16.29
C GLU A 18 -9.64 4.67 15.60
N VAL A 19 -9.65 4.58 14.27
CA VAL A 19 -8.50 4.07 13.49
C VAL A 19 -7.26 4.96 13.66
N GLN A 20 -7.41 6.29 13.59
CA GLN A 20 -6.29 7.21 13.81
C GLN A 20 -5.72 7.13 15.24
N ILE A 21 -6.59 6.98 16.23
CA ILE A 21 -6.21 6.76 17.64
C ILE A 21 -5.49 5.41 17.79
N ALA A 22 -5.95 4.36 17.12
CA ALA A 22 -5.27 3.06 17.12
C ALA A 22 -3.87 3.15 16.50
N PHE A 23 -3.70 3.87 15.39
CA PHE A 23 -2.40 4.13 14.79
C PHE A 23 -1.47 4.94 15.71
N SER A 24 -2.00 5.96 16.38
CA SER A 24 -1.25 6.76 17.36
C SER A 24 -0.82 5.93 18.58
N LYS A 25 -1.68 5.01 19.06
CA LYS A 25 -1.35 4.06 20.14
C LYS A 25 -0.29 3.05 19.71
N MET A 26 -0.39 2.50 18.50
CA MET A 26 0.63 1.61 17.92
C MET A 26 1.98 2.31 17.76
N TRP A 27 1.97 3.59 17.39
CA TRP A 27 3.17 4.43 17.30
C TRP A 27 3.86 4.56 18.66
N ASN A 28 3.12 4.88 19.73
CA ASN A 28 3.69 4.99 21.07
C ASN A 28 4.25 3.66 21.57
N LEU A 29 3.55 2.55 21.35
CA LEU A 29 4.03 1.21 21.69
C LEU A 29 5.33 0.83 20.96
N SER A 30 5.46 1.22 19.69
CA SER A 30 6.70 1.00 18.93
C SER A 30 7.87 1.81 19.48
N VAL A 31 7.63 3.04 19.96
CA VAL A 31 8.64 3.89 20.60
C VAL A 31 9.08 3.29 21.94
N ASP A 32 8.13 2.80 22.74
CA ASP A 32 8.40 2.18 24.04
C ASP A 32 9.19 0.86 23.89
N MET A 33 8.87 0.05 22.86
CA MET A 33 9.63 -1.17 22.55
C MET A 33 11.07 -0.87 22.14
N GLU A 34 11.32 0.20 21.39
CA GLU A 34 12.68 0.61 21.02
C GLU A 34 13.46 1.18 22.22
N ALA A 35 12.79 1.88 23.14
CA ALA A 35 13.39 2.35 24.39
C ALA A 35 13.82 1.15 25.26
N ALA A 36 12.96 0.16 25.44
CA ALA A 36 13.26 -1.06 26.19
C ALA A 36 14.41 -1.87 25.55
N GLN A 37 14.47 -1.94 24.22
CA GLN A 37 15.59 -2.58 23.52
C GLN A 37 16.92 -1.81 23.66
N ARG A 38 16.88 -0.47 23.74
CA ARG A 38 18.07 0.35 23.99
C ARG A 38 18.59 0.17 25.42
N GLU A 39 17.71 0.14 26.42
CA GLU A 39 18.11 -0.10 27.81
C GLU A 39 18.75 -1.50 27.99
N SER A 40 18.16 -2.53 27.38
CA SER A 40 18.73 -3.88 27.38
C SER A 40 20.12 -3.94 26.71
N ARG A 41 20.33 -3.18 25.62
CA ARG A 41 21.65 -3.08 24.96
C ARG A 41 22.70 -2.32 25.77
N MET A 42 22.28 -1.33 26.56
CA MET A 42 23.17 -0.57 27.45
C MET A 42 23.63 -1.45 28.61
N GLN A 43 22.70 -2.19 29.23
CA GLN A 43 23.02 -3.14 30.31
C GLN A 43 23.98 -4.26 29.86
N ASN A 44 23.83 -4.73 28.62
CA ASN A 44 24.75 -5.73 28.04
C ASN A 44 26.11 -5.15 27.61
N LYS A 45 26.22 -3.83 27.38
CA LYS A 45 27.51 -3.18 27.09
C LYS A 45 28.33 -2.92 28.35
N GLU A 46 27.68 -2.65 29.47
CA GLU A 46 28.38 -2.43 30.75
C GLU A 46 28.99 -3.72 31.32
N SER A 47 28.41 -4.89 31.03
CA SER A 47 29.00 -6.18 31.40
C SER A 47 30.22 -6.58 30.56
N ASP A 48 30.36 -6.08 29.34
CA ASP A 48 31.43 -6.44 28.39
C ASP A 48 32.68 -5.53 28.49
N ILE A 49 32.54 -4.32 29.06
CA ILE A 49 33.64 -3.34 29.19
C ILE A 49 34.62 -3.71 30.33
N GLY A 50 34.26 -4.67 31.19
CA GLY A 50 35.12 -5.15 32.28
C GLY A 50 36.26 -6.12 31.89
N VAL A 51 36.28 -6.68 30.67
CA VAL A 51 37.16 -7.84 30.36
C VAL A 51 38.25 -7.56 29.30
N ARG A 52 38.27 -6.39 28.65
CA ARG A 52 39.20 -6.15 27.51
C ARG A 52 40.12 -4.93 27.67
N ARG A 53 40.89 -4.89 28.76
CA ARG A 53 42.06 -3.99 28.89
C ARG A 53 43.33 -4.75 29.29
N ALA A 54 43.89 -5.50 28.35
CA ALA A 54 45.34 -5.73 28.24
C ALA A 54 45.65 -6.40 26.89
N SER A 55 46.80 -6.04 26.31
CA SER A 55 47.40 -6.63 25.10
C SER A 55 46.89 -6.12 23.74
N ASN A 56 47.51 -5.07 23.22
CA ASN A 56 48.48 -5.22 22.11
C ASN A 56 48.90 -3.84 21.57
N LYS A 57 50.02 -3.32 22.10
CA LYS A 57 50.86 -2.32 21.45
C LYS A 57 52.11 -3.05 20.95
N LYS A 58 52.22 -3.24 19.63
CA LYS A 58 53.45 -3.32 18.80
C LYS A 58 53.25 -4.30 17.64
N HIS A 59 52.85 -3.80 16.49
CA HIS A 59 53.48 -4.07 15.18
C HIS A 59 52.67 -3.35 14.10
N HIS A 60 53.10 -2.14 13.78
CA HIS A 60 52.65 -1.42 12.60
C HIS A 60 53.90 -0.92 11.91
N GLN A 61 54.35 -1.65 10.89
CA GLN A 61 55.12 -1.17 9.74
C GLN A 61 55.60 -2.36 8.89
N ASN A 62 54.83 -2.71 7.86
CA ASN A 62 55.37 -2.79 6.49
C ASN A 62 54.25 -2.99 5.47
N LEU A 63 54.31 -2.18 4.42
CA LEU A 63 53.39 -2.09 3.29
C LEU A 63 53.42 -3.35 2.40
N GLN A 64 52.32 -3.55 1.67
CA GLN A 64 52.08 -4.53 0.58
C GLN A 64 51.44 -5.87 0.96
N SER A 65 50.11 -5.85 1.05
CA SER A 65 49.26 -6.88 0.43
C SER A 65 47.97 -6.22 -0.06
N ILE A 66 47.99 -5.79 -1.31
CA ILE A 66 46.76 -5.55 -2.08
C ILE A 66 46.02 -6.89 -2.11
N MET A 67 44.77 -6.91 -1.62
CA MET A 67 43.95 -8.08 -1.20
C MET A 67 44.15 -8.54 0.26
N GLN A 68 43.64 -7.76 1.22
CA GLN A 68 43.24 -8.27 2.53
C GLN A 68 41.80 -7.88 2.83
N ILE A 69 40.85 -8.74 2.46
CA ILE A 69 39.60 -8.87 3.19
C ILE A 69 39.77 -10.17 3.99
N PRO A 70 39.74 -10.06 5.31
CA PRO A 70 38.51 -10.39 5.98
C PRO A 70 38.11 -9.20 6.84
N GLU A 71 37.41 -8.23 6.23
CA GLU A 71 36.42 -7.50 7.03
C GLU A 71 35.56 -8.57 7.67
N THR A 72 35.54 -8.59 9.00
CA THR A 72 34.60 -9.46 9.69
C THR A 72 33.20 -9.09 9.20
N PHE A 73 32.30 -10.06 9.09
CA PHE A 73 30.91 -9.81 8.71
C PHE A 73 30.29 -8.64 9.51
N THR A 74 30.68 -8.52 10.79
CA THR A 74 30.31 -7.42 11.67
C THR A 74 30.75 -6.05 11.14
N GLU A 75 32.01 -5.89 10.74
CA GLU A 75 32.54 -4.61 10.25
C GLU A 75 31.85 -4.18 8.95
N LEU A 76 31.69 -5.12 8.01
CA LEU A 76 30.96 -4.88 6.77
C LEU A 76 29.50 -4.50 7.05
N SER A 77 28.85 -5.18 8.01
CA SER A 77 27.47 -4.90 8.38
C SER A 77 27.29 -3.49 8.95
N ILE A 78 28.25 -3.00 9.76
CA ILE A 78 28.22 -1.66 10.33
C ILE A 78 28.39 -0.63 9.22
N ARG A 79 29.40 -0.78 8.35
CA ARG A 79 29.63 0.15 7.24
C ARG A 79 28.45 0.21 6.28
N MET A 80 27.82 -0.93 5.99
CA MET A 80 26.60 -0.97 5.18
C MET A 80 25.44 -0.24 5.89
N PHE A 81 25.31 -0.40 7.21
CA PHE A 81 24.28 0.29 7.99
C PHE A 81 24.45 1.81 7.95
N ASP A 82 25.69 2.28 8.10
CA ASP A 82 26.05 3.70 8.05
C ASP A 82 25.85 4.28 6.65
N ALA A 83 26.32 3.57 5.61
CA ALA A 83 26.11 3.98 4.22
C ALA A 83 24.62 4.07 3.85
N LEU A 84 23.78 3.19 4.39
CA LEU A 84 22.33 3.28 4.22
C LEU A 84 21.76 4.52 4.92
N ASP A 85 22.24 4.86 6.12
CA ASP A 85 21.83 6.09 6.81
C ASP A 85 22.18 7.34 6.00
N ASP A 86 23.42 7.41 5.50
CA ASP A 86 23.90 8.49 4.65
C ASP A 86 23.12 8.60 3.34
N SER A 87 22.60 7.47 2.83
CA SER A 87 21.73 7.43 1.64
C SER A 87 20.27 7.82 1.92
N GLY A 88 19.93 8.19 3.16
CA GLY A 88 18.59 8.60 3.57
C GLY A 88 17.71 7.49 4.13
N ALA A 89 18.28 6.33 4.50
CA ALA A 89 17.58 5.28 5.23
C ALA A 89 17.69 5.44 6.77
N GLY A 90 18.15 6.62 7.22
CA GLY A 90 18.17 7.01 8.63
C GLY A 90 16.77 7.07 9.23
N LYS A 91 16.65 6.66 10.51
CA LYS A 91 15.36 6.59 11.21
C LYS A 91 14.53 7.86 11.06
N GLU A 92 15.11 9.02 11.38
CA GLU A 92 14.40 10.30 11.29
C GLU A 92 13.98 10.63 9.85
N THR A 93 14.82 10.32 8.87
CA THR A 93 14.50 10.52 7.45
C THR A 93 13.35 9.62 6.99
N VAL A 94 13.35 8.34 7.38
CA VAL A 94 12.26 7.40 7.09
C VAL A 94 10.95 7.90 7.70
N LEU A 95 10.98 8.30 8.98
CA LEU A 95 9.80 8.79 9.69
C LEU A 95 9.27 10.09 9.08
N GLU A 96 10.15 11.03 8.72
CA GLU A 96 9.73 12.29 8.13
C GLU A 96 9.09 12.10 6.75
N ARG A 97 9.62 11.20 5.93
CA ARG A 97 9.01 10.85 4.63
C ARG A 97 7.61 10.27 4.82
N ARG A 98 7.45 9.30 5.74
CA ARG A 98 6.13 8.73 6.06
C ARG A 98 5.14 9.80 6.50
N ARG A 99 5.55 10.70 7.41
CA ARG A 99 4.72 11.82 7.87
C ARG A 99 4.33 12.76 6.75
N THR A 100 5.29 13.10 5.88
CA THR A 100 5.05 13.99 4.74
C THR A 100 3.96 13.43 3.83
N TYR A 101 4.03 12.14 3.49
CA TYR A 101 3.06 11.51 2.62
C TYR A 101 1.68 11.35 3.28
N LEU A 102 1.61 10.97 4.56
CA LEU A 102 0.33 10.95 5.28
C LEU A 102 -0.35 12.33 5.36
N ARG A 103 0.45 13.40 5.55
CA ARG A 103 -0.08 14.78 5.51
C ARG A 103 -0.60 15.15 4.11
N ARG A 104 0.10 14.72 3.05
CA ARG A 104 -0.37 14.92 1.67
C ARG A 104 -1.69 14.20 1.42
N GLU A 105 -1.87 12.96 1.88
CA GLU A 105 -3.16 12.24 1.77
C GLU A 105 -4.30 13.03 2.41
N LEU A 106 -4.07 13.59 3.59
CA LEU A 106 -5.07 14.40 4.28
C LEU A 106 -5.42 15.67 3.50
N ILE A 107 -4.41 16.39 3.00
CA ILE A 107 -4.61 17.61 2.20
C ILE A 107 -5.38 17.28 0.92
N GLU A 108 -5.00 16.22 0.21
CA GLU A 108 -5.68 15.78 -1.02
C GLU A 108 -7.12 15.35 -0.74
N LYS A 109 -7.37 14.62 0.35
CA LYS A 109 -8.73 14.25 0.76
C LYS A 109 -9.60 15.48 0.99
N ILE A 110 -9.10 16.49 1.71
CA ILE A 110 -9.82 17.76 1.94
C ILE A 110 -10.06 18.47 0.59
N ALA A 111 -9.06 18.55 -0.27
CA ALA A 111 -9.18 19.20 -1.58
C ALA A 111 -10.23 18.50 -2.48
N LEU A 112 -10.27 17.17 -2.47
CA LEU A 112 -11.28 16.39 -3.19
C LEU A 112 -12.69 16.64 -2.66
N GLN A 113 -12.86 16.66 -1.33
CA GLN A 113 -14.13 16.97 -0.68
C GLN A 113 -14.63 18.38 -1.02
N LEU A 114 -13.76 19.39 -1.00
CA LEU A 114 -14.10 20.77 -1.38
C LEU A 114 -14.54 20.89 -2.85
N ARG A 115 -14.07 20.00 -3.72
CA ARG A 115 -14.49 19.90 -5.13
C ARG A 115 -15.77 19.07 -5.32
N GLY A 116 -16.41 18.63 -4.23
CA GLY A 116 -17.57 17.75 -4.28
C GLY A 116 -17.26 16.33 -4.78
N LYS A 117 -15.99 15.93 -4.79
CA LYS A 117 -15.59 14.58 -5.21
C LYS A 117 -15.63 13.64 -4.02
N ASN A 118 -16.38 12.55 -4.16
CA ASN A 118 -16.37 11.44 -3.20
C ASN A 118 -15.25 10.45 -3.57
N SER A 119 -14.00 10.85 -3.34
CA SER A 119 -12.83 10.03 -3.66
C SER A 119 -11.80 10.09 -2.54
N GLU A 120 -10.99 9.04 -2.42
CA GLU A 120 -9.88 8.98 -1.47
C GLU A 120 -8.55 8.77 -2.20
N CYS A 121 -7.48 9.36 -1.67
CA CYS A 121 -6.15 9.30 -2.25
C CYS A 121 -5.19 8.65 -1.26
N PHE A 122 -4.41 7.68 -1.73
CA PHE A 122 -3.42 6.97 -0.93
C PHE A 122 -2.08 6.94 -1.65
N HIS A 123 -0.99 7.26 -0.95
CA HIS A 123 0.36 7.21 -1.47
C HIS A 123 1.04 5.86 -1.16
N PHE A 124 1.61 5.25 -2.19
CA PHE A 124 2.29 3.97 -2.09
C PHE A 124 3.74 4.06 -2.56
N GLY A 125 4.44 2.93 -2.45
CA GLY A 125 5.79 2.78 -2.97
C GLY A 125 6.88 3.34 -2.07
N SER A 126 8.11 3.24 -2.56
CA SER A 126 9.31 3.46 -1.73
C SER A 126 9.38 4.86 -1.12
N GLN A 127 8.80 5.86 -1.80
CA GLN A 127 8.76 7.23 -1.31
C GLN A 127 7.92 7.36 -0.04
N SER A 128 6.68 6.84 -0.03
CA SER A 128 5.78 6.92 1.12
C SER A 128 6.13 5.93 2.23
N GLU A 129 6.72 4.78 1.88
CA GLU A 129 7.24 3.80 2.83
C GLU A 129 8.49 4.29 3.58
N GLY A 130 9.15 5.31 3.05
CA GLY A 130 10.45 5.81 3.53
C GLY A 130 11.64 4.93 3.11
N THR A 131 11.46 4.05 2.12
CA THR A 131 12.49 3.11 1.66
C THR A 131 13.25 3.59 0.42
N THR A 132 12.97 4.80 -0.06
CA THR A 132 13.67 5.41 -1.21
C THR A 132 15.12 5.79 -0.87
N THR A 133 16.03 5.57 -1.83
CA THR A 133 17.43 6.01 -1.78
C THR A 133 17.82 6.53 -3.17
N PRO A 134 18.91 7.32 -3.31
CA PRO A 134 19.37 7.80 -4.61
C PRO A 134 19.56 6.69 -5.66
N GLY A 135 20.00 5.50 -5.24
CA GLY A 135 20.18 4.34 -6.12
C GLY A 135 18.87 3.72 -6.62
N LEU A 136 17.75 3.91 -5.90
CA LEU A 136 16.47 3.30 -6.27
C LEU A 136 15.69 4.10 -7.33
N GLN A 137 15.89 5.42 -7.45
CA GLN A 137 15.16 6.29 -8.41
C GLN A 137 13.65 6.00 -8.42
N SER A 138 13.01 6.04 -7.24
CA SER A 138 11.61 5.64 -7.11
C SER A 138 10.63 6.71 -7.59
N ASN A 139 9.67 6.29 -8.42
CA ASN A 139 8.48 7.05 -8.80
C ASN A 139 7.63 7.39 -7.57
N ILE A 140 6.68 8.28 -7.77
CA ILE A 140 5.63 8.59 -6.80
C ILE A 140 4.37 7.82 -7.21
N ASP A 141 4.00 6.83 -6.40
CA ASP A 141 2.82 6.00 -6.66
C ASP A 141 1.61 6.51 -5.86
N PHE A 142 0.48 6.63 -6.54
CA PHE A 142 -0.79 7.05 -5.95
C PHE A 142 -1.89 6.08 -6.34
N LEU A 143 -2.81 5.84 -5.42
CA LEU A 143 -4.09 5.21 -5.70
C LEU A 143 -5.20 6.21 -5.44
N LEU A 144 -6.02 6.44 -6.45
CA LEU A 144 -7.27 7.19 -6.34
C LEU A 144 -8.43 6.20 -6.28
N SER A 145 -9.09 6.14 -5.13
CA SER A 145 -10.29 5.32 -4.93
C SER A 145 -11.52 6.15 -5.25
N ASN A 146 -12.29 5.73 -6.25
CA ASN A 146 -13.56 6.38 -6.57
C ASN A 146 -14.70 5.73 -5.76
N ASN A 147 -15.22 6.44 -4.77
CA ASN A 147 -16.24 5.91 -3.86
C ASN A 147 -17.67 5.97 -4.45
N THR A 148 -17.83 6.41 -5.71
CA THR A 148 -19.11 6.36 -6.44
C THR A 148 -19.41 4.98 -7.01
N ILE A 149 -18.39 4.13 -7.14
CA ILE A 149 -18.53 2.73 -7.55
C ILE A 149 -18.50 1.86 -6.31
N MET A 150 -19.62 1.20 -6.05
CA MET A 150 -19.70 0.20 -5.00
C MET A 150 -19.52 -1.18 -5.60
N THR A 151 -18.41 -1.84 -5.27
CA THR A 151 -18.30 -3.29 -5.47
C THR A 151 -19.04 -3.97 -4.32
N ILE A 152 -20.23 -4.47 -4.62
CA ILE A 152 -21.15 -5.09 -3.70
C ILE A 152 -20.83 -6.57 -3.60
N CYS A 153 -20.67 -7.00 -2.36
CA CYS A 153 -20.85 -8.40 -2.01
C CYS A 153 -22.34 -8.70 -1.77
N GLU A 154 -23.13 -7.83 -1.10
CA GLU A 154 -24.48 -8.21 -0.62
C GLU A 154 -25.60 -7.13 -0.69
N ASP A 155 -25.38 -5.84 -0.41
CA ASP A 155 -26.46 -4.84 -0.34
C ASP A 155 -26.48 -3.82 -1.49
N TRP A 156 -27.52 -3.84 -2.32
CA TRP A 156 -27.80 -2.81 -3.33
C TRP A 156 -28.08 -1.44 -2.69
N LYS A 157 -27.57 -0.36 -3.28
CA LYS A 157 -27.85 1.03 -2.85
C LYS A 157 -28.38 1.89 -3.99
N ALA A 158 -29.49 2.57 -3.71
CA ALA A 158 -30.07 3.55 -4.62
C ALA A 158 -29.10 4.70 -4.91
N GLY A 159 -29.05 5.12 -6.19
CA GLY A 159 -28.21 6.24 -6.64
C GLY A 159 -26.71 5.94 -6.77
N MET A 160 -26.28 4.68 -6.62
CA MET A 160 -24.89 4.27 -6.80
C MET A 160 -24.73 3.27 -7.96
N ASN A 161 -23.53 3.18 -8.51
CA ASN A 161 -23.17 2.10 -9.43
C ASN A 161 -22.86 0.84 -8.61
N ASN A 162 -23.79 -0.11 -8.66
CA ASN A 162 -23.76 -1.34 -7.89
C ASN A 162 -23.11 -2.45 -8.75
N LEU A 163 -21.91 -2.92 -8.38
CA LEU A 163 -21.18 -3.94 -9.12
C LEU A 163 -21.03 -5.23 -8.30
N LEU A 164 -21.51 -6.35 -8.81
CA LEU A 164 -21.23 -7.69 -8.30
C LEU A 164 -19.80 -8.09 -8.65
N MET A 165 -19.05 -8.55 -7.66
CA MET A 165 -17.78 -9.21 -7.88
C MET A 165 -18.02 -10.66 -8.26
N LEU A 166 -17.65 -11.02 -9.48
CA LEU A 166 -17.70 -12.39 -9.98
C LEU A 166 -16.30 -12.99 -9.98
N ARG A 167 -16.25 -14.25 -9.58
CA ARG A 167 -15.09 -15.11 -9.76
C ARG A 167 -15.63 -16.49 -10.13
N ASP A 168 -15.13 -17.04 -11.23
CA ASP A 168 -15.38 -18.44 -11.59
C ASP A 168 -14.11 -19.27 -11.41
N ASP A 169 -14.24 -20.58 -11.58
CA ASP A 169 -13.12 -21.53 -11.43
C ASP A 169 -12.04 -21.34 -12.52
N THR A 170 -12.35 -20.62 -13.59
CA THR A 170 -11.41 -20.32 -14.69
C THR A 170 -10.67 -19.00 -14.48
N THR A 171 -11.14 -18.16 -13.56
CA THR A 171 -10.56 -16.85 -13.27
C THR A 171 -9.25 -17.03 -12.50
N PRO A 172 -8.13 -16.45 -12.96
CA PRO A 172 -6.85 -16.56 -12.27
C PRO A 172 -6.94 -16.06 -10.81
N PRO A 173 -6.09 -16.58 -9.90
CA PRO A 173 -6.09 -16.14 -8.51
C PRO A 173 -6.01 -14.61 -8.40
N GLN A 174 -6.81 -14.03 -7.51
CA GLN A 174 -6.88 -12.59 -7.24
C GLN A 174 -7.41 -11.71 -8.40
N GLN A 175 -7.97 -12.32 -9.45
CA GLN A 175 -8.70 -11.63 -10.51
C GLN A 175 -10.21 -11.73 -10.30
N TYR A 176 -10.93 -10.70 -10.71
CA TYR A 176 -12.38 -10.60 -10.61
C TYR A 176 -12.97 -9.93 -11.85
N LEU A 177 -14.17 -10.36 -12.23
CA LEU A 177 -15.02 -9.62 -13.15
C LEU A 177 -16.02 -8.78 -12.35
N LEU A 178 -16.33 -7.59 -12.84
CA LEU A 178 -17.25 -6.68 -12.17
C LEU A 178 -18.54 -6.55 -12.97
N GLN A 179 -19.60 -7.25 -12.56
CA GLN A 179 -20.90 -7.23 -13.24
C GLN A 179 -21.83 -6.18 -12.65
N VAL A 180 -22.52 -5.41 -13.48
CA VAL A 180 -23.54 -4.46 -13.02
C VAL A 180 -24.76 -5.21 -12.44
N ILE A 181 -25.17 -4.87 -11.21
CA ILE A 181 -26.43 -5.33 -10.60
C ILE A 181 -27.51 -4.27 -10.84
N LYS A 182 -28.63 -4.67 -11.47
CA LYS A 182 -29.84 -3.84 -11.55
C LYS A 182 -30.93 -4.45 -10.65
N PRO A 183 -31.58 -3.67 -9.78
CA PRO A 183 -32.52 -4.19 -8.78
C PRO A 183 -33.85 -4.63 -9.41
N TYR A 184 -34.35 -3.93 -10.44
CA TYR A 184 -35.61 -4.23 -11.12
C TYR A 184 -35.59 -3.66 -12.54
N THR A 185 -35.73 -4.52 -13.56
CA THR A 185 -36.14 -4.19 -14.94
C THR A 185 -35.27 -3.18 -15.73
N PRO A 186 -35.40 -3.09 -17.06
CA PRO A 186 -34.39 -2.45 -17.91
C PRO A 186 -34.50 -0.93 -17.79
N GLU A 187 -33.68 -0.34 -16.92
CA GLU A 187 -33.08 0.97 -17.19
C GLU A 187 -32.72 1.02 -18.69
N PRO A 188 -33.24 2.00 -19.45
CA PRO A 188 -33.12 2.03 -20.90
C PRO A 188 -31.66 1.85 -21.28
N GLU A 189 -31.39 1.13 -22.37
CA GLU A 189 -30.02 0.81 -22.81
C GLU A 189 -29.09 2.04 -22.89
N THR A 190 -29.70 3.22 -23.02
CA THR A 190 -29.07 4.53 -23.03
C THR A 190 -28.50 5.02 -21.69
N SER A 191 -28.84 4.43 -20.54
CA SER A 191 -28.31 4.88 -19.23
C SER A 191 -27.01 4.19 -18.80
N LEU A 192 -26.63 3.10 -19.47
CA LEU A 192 -25.31 2.47 -19.35
C LEU A 192 -24.35 2.88 -20.48
N THR A 193 -24.61 4.02 -21.13
CA THR A 193 -23.83 4.61 -22.23
C THR A 193 -22.43 5.07 -21.85
N HIS A 194 -21.93 4.66 -20.69
CA HIS A 194 -20.53 4.84 -20.42
C HIS A 194 -19.73 3.84 -21.25
N ASP A 195 -18.86 4.39 -22.09
CA ASP A 195 -17.80 3.70 -22.83
C ASP A 195 -17.02 2.65 -22.02
N MET A 196 -17.09 2.68 -20.68
CA MET A 196 -16.41 1.75 -19.77
C MET A 196 -17.03 0.34 -19.66
N PHE A 197 -18.28 0.13 -20.10
CA PHE A 197 -18.98 -1.16 -19.94
C PHE A 197 -18.95 -2.04 -21.20
N VAL A 198 -18.96 -3.37 -21.03
CA VAL A 198 -19.02 -4.38 -22.09
C VAL A 198 -20.21 -5.30 -21.86
N ARG A 199 -21.04 -5.49 -22.89
CA ARG A 199 -22.12 -6.49 -22.88
C ARG A 199 -21.59 -7.81 -23.45
N LYS A 200 -21.75 -8.91 -22.73
CA LYS A 200 -21.45 -10.28 -23.20
C LYS A 200 -22.68 -10.88 -23.88
N ASP A 201 -22.48 -11.91 -24.71
CA ASP A 201 -23.56 -12.61 -25.41
C ASP A 201 -24.59 -13.24 -24.46
N SER A 202 -24.15 -13.59 -23.25
CA SER A 202 -25.00 -14.06 -22.14
C SER A 202 -25.99 -13.00 -21.62
N GLY A 203 -25.87 -11.74 -22.07
CA GLY A 203 -26.65 -10.61 -21.59
C GLY A 203 -26.04 -9.90 -20.37
N GLN A 204 -24.96 -10.45 -19.78
CA GLN A 204 -24.22 -9.81 -18.69
C GLN A 204 -23.57 -8.51 -19.13
N ILE A 205 -23.50 -7.54 -18.22
CA ILE A 205 -22.83 -6.25 -18.43
C ILE A 205 -21.69 -6.14 -17.44
N LEU A 206 -20.47 -6.07 -17.95
CA LEU A 206 -19.24 -6.02 -17.16
C LEU A 206 -18.60 -4.63 -17.25
N LEU A 207 -17.99 -4.18 -16.17
CA LEU A 207 -17.10 -3.02 -16.18
C LEU A 207 -15.73 -3.45 -16.73
N SER A 208 -15.32 -2.92 -17.87
CA SER A 208 -14.04 -3.27 -18.48
C SER A 208 -12.89 -2.47 -17.88
N ALA A 209 -11.89 -3.16 -17.35
CA ALA A 209 -10.64 -2.57 -16.85
C ALA A 209 -9.87 -1.81 -17.95
N GLU A 210 -9.83 -2.32 -19.17
CA GLU A 210 -9.17 -1.65 -20.30
C GLU A 210 -9.92 -0.37 -20.69
N ARG A 211 -11.24 -0.44 -20.84
CA ARG A 211 -12.05 0.74 -21.19
C ARG A 211 -12.04 1.78 -20.08
N TRP A 212 -12.03 1.36 -18.81
CA TRP A 212 -11.80 2.24 -17.67
C TRP A 212 -10.48 2.99 -17.76
N LYS A 213 -9.36 2.28 -17.99
CA LYS A 213 -8.05 2.95 -18.17
C LYS A 213 -8.03 3.90 -19.35
N ASN A 214 -8.72 3.56 -20.45
CA ASN A 214 -8.83 4.44 -21.61
C ASN A 214 -9.62 5.70 -21.30
N HIS A 215 -10.71 5.58 -20.54
CA HIS A 215 -11.51 6.70 -20.08
C HIS A 215 -10.69 7.66 -19.20
N ILE A 216 -10.00 7.13 -18.18
CA ILE A 216 -9.12 7.95 -17.32
C ILE A 216 -8.00 8.62 -18.13
N ALA A 217 -7.39 7.89 -19.06
CA ALA A 217 -6.36 8.46 -19.93
C ALA A 217 -6.91 9.58 -20.82
N TYR A 218 -8.14 9.44 -21.30
CA TYR A 218 -8.81 10.47 -22.09
C TYR A 218 -9.08 11.73 -21.24
N GLU A 219 -9.56 11.58 -20.01
CA GLU A 219 -9.76 12.71 -19.08
C GLU A 219 -8.45 13.43 -18.73
N ALA A 220 -7.32 12.71 -18.73
CA ALA A 220 -6.00 13.25 -18.44
C ALA A 220 -5.31 13.91 -19.64
N ARG A 221 -5.86 13.82 -20.86
CA ARG A 221 -5.17 14.25 -22.09
C ARG A 221 -4.81 15.75 -22.10
N ASP A 222 -5.62 16.58 -21.45
CA ASP A 222 -5.41 18.02 -21.39
C ASP A 222 -4.31 18.40 -20.38
N GLN A 223 -3.81 17.42 -19.61
CA GLN A 223 -2.75 17.61 -18.60
C GLN A 223 -1.35 17.26 -19.13
N GLY A 224 -1.24 16.64 -20.31
CA GLY A 224 0.05 16.27 -20.91
C GLY A 224 0.00 14.96 -21.71
N GLU A 225 1.19 14.47 -22.08
CA GLU A 225 1.33 13.16 -22.71
C GLU A 225 0.97 12.06 -21.71
N VAL A 226 0.08 11.15 -22.10
CA VAL A 226 -0.44 10.10 -21.22
C VAL A 226 0.25 8.77 -21.49
N PHE A 227 0.79 8.18 -20.43
CA PHE A 227 1.45 6.88 -20.38
C PHE A 227 0.59 5.89 -19.61
N LYS A 228 0.57 4.62 -20.05
CA LYS A 228 -0.14 3.53 -19.37
C LYS A 228 0.87 2.45 -19.00
N ASN A 229 0.93 2.06 -17.73
CA ASN A 229 1.82 1.00 -17.26
C ASN A 229 1.12 0.09 -16.25
N GLY A 230 0.87 -1.17 -16.63
CA GLY A 230 0.10 -2.09 -15.79
C GLY A 230 -1.26 -1.50 -15.38
N PRO A 231 -1.53 -1.30 -14.07
CA PRO A 231 -2.76 -0.65 -13.59
C PRO A 231 -2.70 0.89 -13.60
N SER A 232 -1.55 1.52 -13.84
CA SER A 232 -1.40 2.97 -13.75
C SER A 232 -1.69 3.69 -15.07
N VAL A 233 -2.19 4.91 -14.93
CA VAL A 233 -2.31 5.94 -15.97
C VAL A 233 -1.59 7.18 -15.46
N SER A 234 -0.63 7.68 -16.23
CA SER A 234 0.31 8.70 -15.79
C SER A 234 0.43 9.78 -16.85
N TRP A 235 0.48 11.05 -16.45
CA TRP A 235 0.70 12.18 -17.39
C TRP A 235 1.77 13.16 -16.89
N VAL A 236 2.27 12.92 -15.68
CA VAL A 236 3.43 13.60 -15.11
C VAL A 236 4.56 12.57 -15.08
N PRO A 237 5.75 12.89 -15.60
CA PRO A 237 6.90 12.00 -15.49
C PRO A 237 7.16 11.60 -14.03
N ASN A 238 7.42 10.30 -13.80
CA ASN A 238 7.68 9.71 -12.49
C ASN A 238 6.49 9.69 -11.52
N TRP A 239 5.27 9.92 -11.99
CA TRP A 239 4.06 9.71 -11.20
C TRP A 239 3.29 8.52 -11.76
N ASP A 240 2.92 7.58 -10.91
CA ASP A 240 2.09 6.44 -11.28
C ASP A 240 0.76 6.54 -10.55
N ILE A 241 -0.32 6.86 -11.29
CA ILE A 241 -1.65 7.04 -10.72
C ILE A 241 -2.53 5.84 -11.07
N VAL A 242 -2.97 5.11 -10.05
CA VAL A 242 -3.85 3.96 -10.18
C VAL A 242 -5.26 4.36 -9.75
N ASN A 243 -6.21 4.28 -10.68
CA ASN A 243 -7.63 4.47 -10.36
C ASN A 243 -8.25 3.14 -9.98
N ALA A 244 -8.80 3.03 -8.78
CA ALA A 244 -9.26 1.77 -8.23
C ALA A 244 -10.72 1.81 -7.77
N CYS A 245 -11.36 0.65 -7.76
CA CYS A 245 -12.65 0.44 -7.14
C CYS A 245 -12.48 0.04 -5.68
N HIS A 246 -13.31 0.61 -4.81
CA HIS A 246 -13.27 0.36 -3.38
C HIS A 246 -14.04 -0.90 -2.97
N VAL A 247 -13.37 -1.83 -2.29
CA VAL A 247 -13.98 -3.02 -1.70
C VAL A 247 -14.21 -2.78 -0.21
N ARG A 248 -15.49 -2.81 0.22
CA ARG A 248 -15.88 -2.45 1.61
C ARG A 248 -15.68 -3.55 2.64
N LYS A 249 -15.67 -4.81 2.22
CA LYS A 249 -15.46 -5.96 3.09
C LYS A 249 -14.16 -6.65 2.67
N PRO A 250 -13.34 -7.16 3.62
CA PRO A 250 -12.21 -8.00 3.27
C PRO A 250 -12.69 -9.18 2.41
N LEU A 251 -12.02 -9.40 1.28
CA LEU A 251 -12.28 -10.58 0.46
C LEU A 251 -11.79 -11.83 1.18
N PRO A 252 -12.34 -13.03 0.87
CA PRO A 252 -11.96 -14.28 1.51
C PRO A 252 -10.45 -14.52 1.54
N GLU A 253 -9.72 -14.10 0.50
CA GLU A 253 -8.26 -14.20 0.39
C GLU A 253 -7.53 -13.37 1.47
N ILE A 254 -8.03 -12.16 1.72
CA ILE A 254 -7.50 -11.27 2.75
C ILE A 254 -7.88 -11.79 4.13
N GLN A 255 -9.14 -12.20 4.31
CA GLN A 255 -9.63 -12.74 5.56
C GLN A 255 -8.85 -13.98 5.98
N HIS A 256 -8.64 -14.91 5.03
CA HIS A 256 -7.80 -16.07 5.24
C HIS A 256 -6.38 -15.66 5.65
N TRP A 257 -5.77 -14.67 4.98
CA TRP A 257 -4.45 -14.15 5.37
C TRP A 257 -4.44 -13.62 6.81
N ILE A 258 -5.46 -12.85 7.22
CA ILE A 258 -5.59 -12.28 8.57
C ILE A 258 -5.66 -13.41 9.60
N ASP A 259 -6.51 -14.40 9.38
CA ASP A 259 -6.82 -15.46 10.34
C ASP A 259 -5.77 -16.57 10.44
N ARG A 260 -4.73 -16.57 9.58
CA ARG A 260 -3.68 -17.60 9.63
C ARG A 260 -3.06 -17.68 11.02
N CYS A 261 -2.94 -18.89 11.55
CA CYS A 261 -2.17 -19.15 12.75
C CYS A 261 -0.69 -18.85 12.48
N ARG A 262 -0.08 -18.00 13.31
CA ARG A 262 1.32 -17.58 13.17
C ARG A 262 2.09 -18.01 14.41
N GLY A 263 3.13 -18.81 14.22
CA GLY A 263 3.99 -19.27 15.33
C GLY A 263 4.85 -18.15 15.93
N LYS A 264 5.03 -17.05 15.21
CA LYS A 264 5.65 -15.81 15.71
C LYS A 264 4.53 -14.76 15.80
N HIS A 265 4.47 -13.99 16.89
CA HIS A 265 3.50 -12.91 17.14
C HIS A 265 3.69 -11.68 16.22
N TRP A 266 4.08 -11.90 14.96
CA TRP A 266 4.19 -10.87 13.93
C TRP A 266 3.24 -11.20 12.75
N PRO A 267 2.44 -10.23 12.27
CA PRO A 267 2.36 -8.87 12.78
C PRO A 267 1.64 -8.80 14.14
N PRO A 268 1.78 -7.69 14.90
CA PRO A 268 1.06 -7.50 16.16
C PRO A 268 -0.45 -7.63 15.96
N VAL A 269 -1.16 -8.12 16.97
CA VAL A 269 -2.63 -8.31 16.92
C VAL A 269 -3.34 -7.00 16.56
N GLN A 270 -2.87 -5.86 17.06
CA GLN A 270 -3.42 -4.55 16.73
C GLN A 270 -3.34 -4.23 15.23
N LEU A 271 -2.27 -4.67 14.56
CA LEU A 271 -2.14 -4.51 13.10
C LEU A 271 -3.12 -5.43 12.38
N LEU A 272 -3.33 -6.66 12.85
CA LEU A 272 -4.31 -7.59 12.27
C LEU A 272 -5.73 -7.05 12.39
N GLU A 273 -6.09 -6.49 13.55
CA GLU A 273 -7.41 -5.86 13.74
C GLU A 273 -7.57 -4.62 12.85
N ALA A 274 -6.53 -3.79 12.73
CA ALA A 274 -6.55 -2.68 11.78
C ALA A 274 -6.67 -3.17 10.31
N ALA A 275 -6.04 -4.29 9.97
CA ALA A 275 -6.13 -4.88 8.63
C ALA A 275 -7.52 -5.46 8.31
N ARG A 276 -8.29 -5.92 9.31
CA ARG A 276 -9.69 -6.37 9.12
C ARG A 276 -10.61 -5.27 8.63
N ILE A 277 -10.35 -4.03 9.04
CA ILE A 277 -11.17 -2.86 8.69
C ILE A 277 -10.52 -1.99 7.61
N ALA A 278 -9.29 -2.32 7.20
CA ALA A 278 -8.59 -1.59 6.16
C ALA A 278 -9.30 -1.79 4.81
N PRO A 279 -9.50 -0.73 4.02
CA PRO A 279 -10.08 -0.86 2.69
C PRO A 279 -9.19 -1.71 1.79
N CYS A 280 -9.85 -2.54 0.97
CA CYS A 280 -9.21 -3.28 -0.12
C CYS A 280 -9.60 -2.65 -1.44
N PHE A 281 -8.76 -2.81 -2.45
CA PHE A 281 -8.98 -2.18 -3.76
C PHE A 281 -8.97 -3.19 -4.88
N LEU A 282 -9.73 -2.91 -5.94
CA LEU A 282 -9.61 -3.57 -7.22
C LEU A 282 -9.00 -2.60 -8.23
N VAL A 283 -7.91 -3.02 -8.88
CA VAL A 283 -7.17 -2.20 -9.85
C VAL A 283 -7.32 -2.77 -11.26
N PRO A 284 -7.30 -1.92 -12.31
CA PRO A 284 -7.58 -2.34 -13.69
C PRO A 284 -6.38 -3.04 -14.35
N ALA A 285 -6.12 -4.28 -13.93
CA ALA A 285 -5.00 -5.10 -14.38
C ALA A 285 -5.39 -6.57 -14.52
N GLY A 286 -5.89 -6.95 -15.70
CA GLY A 286 -6.18 -8.35 -16.00
C GLY A 286 -4.94 -9.22 -16.15
N HIS A 287 -5.16 -10.53 -16.04
CA HIS A 287 -4.10 -11.52 -16.14
C HIS A 287 -3.65 -11.67 -17.60
N PRO A 288 -2.33 -11.71 -17.90
CA PRO A 288 -1.84 -11.76 -19.29
C PRO A 288 -2.39 -12.92 -20.11
N ASP A 289 -2.55 -14.08 -19.45
CA ASP A 289 -2.98 -15.34 -20.08
C ASP A 289 -4.50 -15.59 -19.97
N SER A 290 -5.28 -14.63 -19.47
CA SER A 290 -6.73 -14.77 -19.40
C SER A 290 -7.42 -14.32 -20.68
N ASP A 291 -8.44 -15.09 -21.09
CA ASP A 291 -9.35 -14.70 -22.17
C ASP A 291 -10.13 -13.42 -21.84
N TYR A 292 -10.27 -13.09 -20.55
CA TYR A 292 -10.96 -11.91 -20.05
C TYR A 292 -10.02 -10.79 -19.58
N LYS A 293 -8.75 -10.80 -19.98
CA LYS A 293 -7.73 -9.83 -19.52
C LYS A 293 -8.10 -8.35 -19.63
N ARG A 294 -9.03 -7.99 -20.53
CA ARG A 294 -9.53 -6.62 -20.74
C ARG A 294 -10.67 -6.25 -19.79
N GLU A 295 -11.38 -7.23 -19.25
CA GLU A 295 -12.49 -7.06 -18.31
C GLU A 295 -12.09 -7.33 -16.85
N GLU A 296 -10.97 -8.00 -16.63
CA GLU A 296 -10.51 -8.39 -15.30
C GLU A 296 -9.92 -7.25 -14.46
N TRP A 297 -10.23 -7.31 -13.18
CA TRP A 297 -9.73 -6.43 -12.13
C TRP A 297 -8.97 -7.24 -11.09
N ARG A 298 -7.81 -6.73 -10.67
CA ARG A 298 -6.95 -7.41 -9.70
C ARG A 298 -7.14 -6.88 -8.29
N LEU A 299 -7.19 -7.76 -7.31
CA LEU A 299 -7.11 -7.39 -5.90
C LEU A 299 -5.77 -6.72 -5.58
N SER A 300 -5.85 -5.60 -4.87
CA SER A 300 -4.73 -4.79 -4.44
C SER A 300 -4.83 -4.56 -2.92
N PRO A 301 -4.10 -5.34 -2.10
CA PRO A 301 -4.03 -5.17 -0.65
C PRO A 301 -3.00 -4.12 -0.21
N ASN A 302 -2.59 -3.20 -1.10
CA ASN A 302 -1.48 -2.26 -0.89
C ASN A 302 -1.55 -1.48 0.44
N LEU A 303 -2.74 -1.17 0.95
CA LEU A 303 -2.86 -0.50 2.25
C LEU A 303 -2.43 -1.40 3.41
N ILE A 304 -2.81 -2.67 3.39
CA ILE A 304 -2.36 -3.67 4.36
C ILE A 304 -0.85 -3.88 4.22
N GLU A 305 -0.33 -3.96 2.99
CA GLU A 305 1.12 -4.06 2.73
C GLU A 305 1.88 -2.86 3.31
N ARG A 306 1.36 -1.64 3.08
CA ARG A 306 1.92 -0.40 3.64
C ARG A 306 1.91 -0.43 5.17
N MET A 307 0.82 -0.87 5.80
CA MET A 307 0.74 -1.03 7.26
C MET A 307 1.81 -2.00 7.78
N LEU A 308 2.04 -3.11 7.09
CA LEU A 308 3.10 -4.07 7.43
C LEU A 308 4.49 -3.43 7.34
N ILE A 309 4.78 -2.69 6.28
CA ILE A 309 6.06 -1.98 6.12
C ILE A 309 6.20 -0.89 7.20
N PHE A 310 5.10 -0.24 7.57
CA PHE A 310 5.12 0.76 8.64
C PHE A 310 5.44 0.14 10.01
N SER A 311 5.10 -1.13 10.22
CA SER A 311 5.45 -1.89 11.43
C SER A 311 6.88 -2.39 11.48
N PHE A 312 7.68 -2.23 10.42
CA PHE A 312 9.07 -2.65 10.42
C PHE A 312 9.92 -1.76 11.33
N ASN A 313 10.82 -2.40 12.08
CA ASN A 313 11.92 -1.69 12.73
C ASN A 313 13.00 -1.28 11.70
N MET A 314 13.95 -0.46 12.15
CA MET A 314 14.99 0.08 11.25
C MET A 314 15.89 -0.99 10.62
N THR A 315 16.18 -2.09 11.32
CA THR A 315 16.94 -3.20 10.74
C THR A 315 16.16 -3.85 9.60
N GLN A 316 14.86 -4.13 9.80
CA GLN A 316 13.99 -4.69 8.77
C GLN A 316 13.87 -3.76 7.56
N ILE A 317 13.71 -2.44 7.78
CA ILE A 317 13.66 -1.44 6.72
C ILE A 317 14.95 -1.45 5.90
N LYS A 318 16.11 -1.43 6.55
CA LYS A 318 17.40 -1.43 5.85
C LYS A 318 17.65 -2.72 5.09
N CYS A 319 17.32 -3.87 5.68
CA CYS A 319 17.35 -5.14 4.95
C CYS A 319 16.44 -5.11 3.72
N TYR A 320 15.23 -4.55 3.85
CA TYR A 320 14.30 -4.42 2.73
C TYR A 320 14.84 -3.51 1.62
N ILE A 321 15.52 -2.40 1.98
CA ILE A 321 16.19 -1.52 1.02
C ILE A 321 17.32 -2.25 0.28
N VAL A 322 18.16 -3.00 1.01
CA VAL A 322 19.24 -3.80 0.39
C VAL A 322 18.66 -4.82 -0.58
N LEU A 323 17.59 -5.52 -0.20
CA LEU A 323 16.90 -6.47 -1.09
C LEU A 323 16.36 -5.78 -2.35
N LYS A 324 15.78 -4.57 -2.22
CA LYS A 324 15.34 -3.76 -3.38
C LYS A 324 16.53 -3.37 -4.28
N LEU A 325 17.67 -2.99 -3.70
CA LEU A 325 18.87 -2.61 -4.45
C LEU A 325 19.49 -3.80 -5.20
N ILE A 326 19.52 -5.00 -4.61
CA ILE A 326 20.06 -6.21 -5.24
C ILE A 326 19.17 -6.69 -6.40
N LYS A 327 17.85 -6.52 -6.27
CA LYS A 327 16.89 -6.94 -7.30
C LYS A 327 16.90 -6.04 -8.55
N LYS A 328 17.33 -4.79 -8.39
CA LYS A 328 17.29 -3.76 -9.46
C LYS A 328 18.31 -4.07 -10.55
#